data_AF-A0AAJ1HA90-F1
#
_entry.id   AF-A0AAJ1HA90-F1
#
_cell.length_a   1.000
_cell.length_b   1.000
_cell.length_c   1.000
_cell.angle_alpha   90.00
_cell.angle_beta   90.00
_cell.angle_gamma   90.00
#
_symmetry.space_group_name_H-M   'P 1'
#
loop_
_entity.id
_entity.type
_entity.pdbx_description
1 polymer ?
#
loop_
_entity_poly.entity_id
_entity_poly.type
_entity_poly.pdbx_seq_one_letter_code
_entity_poly.pdbx_strand_id
1 'polypeptide(L)' 'MTYSQPDPAEETTQAEQPEQPDTDRSEVEEDGSEQAALEIDADDVPTGDETPEH' A
#
# COMPACT_ATOMS: atom_id res chain seq x y z
N MET A 1 -24.13 18.07 16.68
CA MET A 1 -24.16 18.22 15.20
C MET A 1 -24.22 16.82 14.64
N THR A 2 -25.33 16.45 14.01
CA THR A 2 -25.48 15.13 13.37
C THR A 2 -25.05 15.26 11.93
N TYR A 3 -24.02 14.51 11.55
CA TYR A 3 -23.67 14.33 10.15
C TYR A 3 -24.55 13.19 9.62
N SER A 4 -25.50 13.53 8.74
CA SER A 4 -26.26 12.51 8.01
C SER A 4 -25.35 11.96 6.92
N GLN A 5 -25.20 10.64 6.87
CA GLN A 5 -24.56 10.02 5.72
C GLN A 5 -25.44 10.21 4.47
N PRO A 6 -24.84 10.43 3.30
CA PRO A 6 -25.58 10.56 2.04
C PRO A 6 -26.29 9.24 1.69
N ASP A 7 -27.33 9.34 0.86
CA ASP A 7 -28.10 8.19 0.43
C ASP A 7 -27.22 7.24 -0.42
N PRO A 8 -27.12 5.94 -0.09
CA PRO A 8 -26.34 4.98 -0.86
C PRO A 8 -26.79 4.86 -2.32
N ALA A 9 -28.04 5.18 -2.64
CA ALA A 9 -28.57 5.14 -3.99
C ALA A 9 -28.10 6.33 -4.86
N GLU A 10 -27.55 7.38 -4.25
CA GLU A 10 -26.91 8.50 -4.96
C GLU A 10 -25.41 8.26 -5.21
N GLU A 11 -24.87 7.12 -4.78
CA GLU A 11 -23.54 6.70 -5.21
C GLU A 11 -23.63 6.36 -6.69
N THR A 12 -23.17 7.29 -7.54
CA THR A 12 -22.94 7.01 -8.96
C THR A 12 -21.80 5.99 -9.00
N THR A 13 -22.13 4.72 -8.86
CA THR A 13 -21.19 3.62 -9.08
C THR A 13 -20.68 3.80 -10.50
N GLN A 14 -19.46 4.32 -10.62
CA GLN A 14 -18.74 4.35 -11.88
C GLN A 14 -18.45 2.88 -12.20
N ALA A 15 -19.39 2.26 -12.93
CA ALA A 15 -19.36 0.86 -13.32
C ALA A 15 -18.25 0.55 -14.34
N GLU A 16 -17.54 1.58 -14.78
CA GLU A 16 -16.37 1.44 -15.62
C GLU A 16 -15.21 0.97 -14.73
N GLN A 17 -14.85 -0.30 -14.90
CA GLN A 17 -13.66 -0.84 -14.24
C GLN A 17 -12.45 0.01 -14.67
N PRO A 18 -11.57 0.41 -13.73
CA PRO A 18 -10.41 1.21 -14.09
C PRO A 18 -9.57 0.44 -15.11
N GLU A 19 -9.27 1.09 -16.24
CA GLU A 19 -8.37 0.53 -17.25
C GLU A 19 -7.04 0.20 -16.56
N GLN A 20 -6.68 -1.09 -16.53
CA GLN A 20 -5.38 -1.49 -16.03
C GLN A 20 -4.32 -1.01 -17.02
N PRO A 21 -3.17 -0.53 -16.54
CA PRO A 21 -2.04 -0.30 -17.43
C PRO A 21 -1.69 -1.61 -18.13
N ASP A 22 -1.29 -1.51 -19.40
CA ASP A 22 -0.79 -2.67 -20.13
C ASP A 22 0.50 -3.15 -19.43
N THR A 23 0.40 -4.27 -18.74
CA THR A 23 1.51 -4.91 -18.00
C THR A 23 2.13 -6.02 -18.82
N ASP A 24 2.01 -5.98 -20.16
CA ASP A 24 2.81 -6.82 -21.04
C ASP A 24 4.29 -6.61 -20.72
N ARG A 25 4.85 -7.63 -20.06
CA ARG A 25 6.19 -7.65 -19.45
C ARG A 25 7.31 -7.79 -20.49
N SER A 26 7.16 -7.12 -21.64
CA SER A 26 8.15 -7.20 -22.72
C SER A 26 9.46 -6.47 -22.41
N GLU A 27 9.51 -5.64 -21.34
CA GLU A 27 10.68 -4.82 -20.99
C GLU A 27 11.07 -4.86 -19.51
N VAL A 28 10.48 -5.75 -18.69
CA VAL A 28 11.02 -5.99 -17.34
C VAL A 28 11.81 -7.29 -17.39
N GLU A 29 13.06 -7.17 -17.83
CA GLU A 29 14.09 -8.10 -17.39
C GLU A 29 13.99 -8.12 -15.86
N GLU A 30 13.57 -9.26 -15.32
CA GLU A 30 13.75 -9.53 -13.90
C GLU A 30 15.25 -9.52 -13.70
N ASP A 31 15.78 -8.38 -13.26
CA ASP A 31 17.17 -8.28 -12.84
C ASP A 31 17.28 -9.22 -11.65
N GLY A 32 17.67 -10.47 -11.93
CA GLY A 32 17.86 -11.54 -10.96
C GLY A 32 19.06 -11.28 -10.05
N SER A 33 19.43 -10.02 -9.86
CA SER A 33 20.31 -9.64 -8.78
C SER A 33 19.49 -9.71 -7.49
N GLU A 34 19.92 -10.57 -6.56
CA GLU A 34 19.46 -10.63 -5.18
C GLU A 34 19.82 -9.35 -4.38
N GLN A 35 19.79 -8.17 -5.02
CA GLN A 35 20.12 -6.89 -4.42
C GLN A 35 18.86 -6.19 -3.90
N ALA A 36 18.19 -6.84 -2.96
CA ALA A 36 17.27 -6.16 -2.06
C ALA A 36 17.23 -6.82 -0.67
N ALA A 37 18.30 -7.49 -0.24
CA ALA A 37 18.49 -7.74 1.17
C ALA A 37 18.93 -6.42 1.82
N LEU A 38 17.98 -5.58 2.26
CA LEU A 38 18.32 -4.57 3.24
C LEU A 38 18.85 -5.31 4.47
N GLU A 39 20.14 -5.15 4.77
CA GLU A 39 20.77 -5.62 5.99
C GLU A 39 20.18 -4.79 7.15
N ILE A 40 19.08 -5.26 7.74
CA ILE A 40 18.50 -4.63 8.93
C ILE A 40 19.32 -5.08 10.12
N ASP A 41 20.04 -4.16 10.74
CA ASP A 41 20.74 -4.42 11.99
C ASP A 41 19.72 -4.71 13.11
N ALA A 42 20.07 -5.59 14.04
CA ALA A 42 19.17 -5.96 15.13
C ALA A 42 18.76 -4.75 16.00
N ASP A 43 19.61 -3.73 16.04
CA ASP A 43 19.39 -2.47 16.74
C ASP A 43 18.42 -1.52 16.01
N ASP A 44 18.16 -1.73 14.70
CA ASP A 44 17.19 -0.96 13.91
C ASP A 44 15.77 -1.52 13.99
N VAL A 45 15.57 -2.65 14.69
CA VAL A 45 14.24 -3.21 14.93
C VAL A 45 13.69 -2.62 16.24
N PRO A 46 12.71 -1.71 16.20
CA PRO A 46 12.08 -1.23 17.44
C PRO A 46 11.38 -2.39 18.13
N THR A 47 11.91 -2.82 19.28
CA THR A 47 11.40 -3.99 20.03
C THR A 47 10.19 -3.67 20.90
N GLY A 48 9.54 -2.51 20.70
CA GLY A 48 8.28 -2.14 21.35
C GLY A 48 8.34 -2.00 22.88
N ASP A 49 9.54 -2.07 23.49
CA ASP A 49 9.76 -1.89 24.93
C ASP A 49 9.91 -0.40 25.30
N GLU A 50 9.80 0.50 24.32
CA GLU A 50 9.69 1.93 24.54
C GLU A 50 8.26 2.24 24.99
N THR A 51 7.94 1.95 26.26
CA THR A 51 6.76 2.56 26.87
C THR A 51 6.95 4.08 26.80
N PRO A 52 6.04 4.85 26.19
CA PRO A 52 6.14 6.29 26.23
C PRO A 52 5.98 6.73 27.68
N GLU A 53 7.06 7.18 28.30
CA GLU A 53 6.99 7.85 29.60
C GLU A 53 6.17 9.13 29.42
N HIS A 54 5.08 9.24 30.17
CA HIS A 54 4.15 10.37 30.17
C HIS A 54 4.66 11.51 31.05
#